data_AF-A0A936VJM6-F1
#
_entry.id   AF-A0A936VJM6-F1
#
_cell.length_a   1.000
_cell.length_b   1.000
_cell.length_c   1.000
_cell.angle_alpha   90.00
_cell.angle_beta   90.00
_cell.angle_gamma   90.00
#
_symmetry.space_group_name_H-M   'P 1'
#
loop_
_entity.id
_entity.type
_entity.pdbx_description
1 polymer ?
#
loop_
_entity_poly.entity_id
_entity_poly.type
_entity_poly.pdbx_seq_one_letter_code
_entity_poly.pdbx_strand_id
1 'polypeptide(L)'
;MNYSTLPFTLVAPDETYLLDVGALYTQAQTLVDHRKARGRQYPLALIVTVAVLAKLAGYTHVEDIADWAKLRCQELHVLFASSGHACRITRPGAVSSVAQSISQP
;
A
#
# COMPACT_ATOMS: atom_id res chain seq x y z
N MET A 1 4.01 23.32 25.90
CA MET A 1 4.12 21.92 25.46
C MET A 1 5.45 21.77 24.76
N ASN A 2 6.34 20.92 25.28
CA ASN A 2 7.70 20.74 24.79
C ASN A 2 7.73 19.44 23.97
N TYR A 3 7.62 19.55 22.65
CA TYR A 3 7.69 18.40 21.76
C TYR A 3 9.16 18.13 21.48
N SER A 4 9.78 17.32 22.35
CA SER A 4 11.10 16.75 22.09
C SER A 4 10.98 15.73 20.97
N THR A 5 10.89 16.20 19.74
CA THR A 5 11.04 15.35 18.56
C THR A 5 12.54 15.09 18.45
N LEU A 6 13.00 13.97 19.01
CA LEU A 6 14.39 13.55 18.83
C LEU A 6 14.66 13.44 17.32
N PRO A 7 15.63 14.19 16.77
CA PRO A 7 16.00 14.03 15.38
C PRO A 7 16.59 12.64 15.24
N PHE A 8 15.90 11.77 14.50
CA PHE A 8 16.47 10.50 14.10
C PHE A 8 17.00 10.66 12.67
N THR A 9 18.28 10.39 12.49
CA THR A 9 18.91 10.36 11.17
C THR A 9 18.95 8.91 10.71
N LEU A 10 18.17 8.59 9.69
CA LEU A 10 18.29 7.30 9.01
C LEU A 10 19.49 7.40 8.06
N VAL A 11 20.61 6.80 8.44
CA VAL A 11 21.73 6.58 7.53
C VAL A 11 21.38 5.34 6.72
N ALA A 12 20.79 5.56 5.54
CA ALA A 12 20.57 4.50 4.58
C ALA A 12 21.87 4.28 3.78
N PRO A 13 22.44 3.07 3.72
CA PRO A 13 23.46 2.75 2.74
C PRO A 13 22.89 2.85 1.31
N ASP A 14 23.72 3.18 0.33
CA ASP A 14 23.36 3.27 -1.11
C ASP A 14 23.06 1.89 -1.76
N GLU A 15 22.70 0.91 -0.95
CA GLU A 15 22.41 -0.44 -1.41
C GLU A 15 20.97 -0.56 -1.92
N THR A 16 20.79 -1.39 -2.93
CA THR A 16 19.44 -1.69 -3.43
C THR A 16 18.71 -2.60 -2.45
N TYR A 17 17.53 -2.16 -2.01
CA TYR A 17 16.68 -2.94 -1.13
C TYR A 17 15.66 -3.72 -1.94
N LEU A 18 15.65 -5.05 -1.78
CA LEU A 18 14.54 -5.89 -2.22
C LEU A 18 13.47 -5.90 -1.15
N LEU A 19 12.28 -5.42 -1.52
CA LEU A 19 11.11 -5.39 -0.64
C LEU A 19 10.07 -6.38 -1.14
N ASP A 20 9.73 -7.37 -0.32
CA ASP A 20 8.58 -8.22 -0.56
C ASP A 20 7.30 -7.50 -0.10
N VAL A 21 6.46 -7.13 -1.06
CA VAL A 21 5.19 -6.45 -0.83
C VAL A 21 4.19 -7.36 -0.09
N GLY A 22 4.24 -8.67 -0.31
CA GLY A 22 3.39 -9.64 0.37
C GLY A 22 3.71 -9.70 1.87
N ALA A 23 4.99 -9.89 2.21
CA ALA A 23 5.47 -9.88 3.59
C ALA A 23 5.16 -8.55 4.30
N LEU A 24 5.35 -7.42 3.61
CA LEU A 24 4.99 -6.09 4.15
C LEU A 24 3.49 -6.02 4.47
N TYR A 25 2.63 -6.47 3.57
CA TYR A 25 1.19 -6.48 3.80
C TYR A 25 0.80 -7.39 4.98
N THR A 26 1.41 -8.58 5.10
CA THR A 26 1.22 -9.46 6.26
C THR A 26 1.62 -8.78 7.57
N GLN A 27 2.74 -8.06 7.58
CA GLN A 27 3.18 -7.34 8.77
C GLN A 27 2.28 -6.13 9.05
N ALA A 28 1.79 -5.44 8.03
CA ALA A 28 0.83 -4.35 8.18
C ALA A 28 -0.52 -4.84 8.76
N GLN A 29 -0.90 -6.10 8.54
CA GLN A 29 -2.09 -6.70 9.17
C GLN A 29 -1.94 -6.90 10.68
N THR A 30 -0.72 -7.01 11.20
CA THR A 30 -0.48 -7.11 12.65
C THR A 30 -0.66 -5.78 13.37
N LEU A 31 -0.78 -4.67 12.63
CA LEU A 31 -1.01 -3.35 13.20
C LEU A 31 -2.45 -3.27 13.75
N VAL A 32 -2.55 -3.24 15.07
CA VAL A 32 -3.82 -3.10 15.77
C VAL A 32 -4.30 -1.65 15.66
N ASP A 33 -5.45 -1.45 15.00
CA ASP A 33 -6.11 -0.16 14.99
C ASP A 33 -6.91 0.04 16.29
N HIS A 34 -6.46 0.95 17.15
CA HIS A 34 -7.14 1.32 18.39
C HIS A 34 -8.31 2.29 18.18
N ARG A 35 -8.61 2.70 16.94
CA ARG A 35 -9.71 3.63 16.65
C ARG A 35 -11.05 2.96 16.95
N LYS A 36 -11.93 3.70 17.64
CA LYS A 36 -13.33 3.28 17.84
C LYS A 36 -14.00 3.09 16.48
N ALA A 37 -14.66 1.95 16.27
CA ALA A 37 -15.41 1.67 15.05
C ALA A 37 -16.57 2.68 14.87
N ARG A 38 -16.32 3.77 14.15
CA ARG A 38 -17.33 4.73 13.70
C ARG A 38 -17.14 4.96 12.20
N GLY A 39 -18.13 4.58 11.38
CA GLY A 39 -18.12 4.80 9.93
C GLY A 39 -17.50 3.66 9.10
N ARG A 40 -17.17 3.94 7.84
CA ARG A 40 -16.52 2.99 6.92
C ARG A 40 -15.15 2.59 7.46
N GLN A 41 -14.99 1.31 7.80
CA GLN A 41 -13.71 0.73 8.16
C GLN A 41 -12.90 0.45 6.91
N TYR A 42 -11.96 1.35 6.61
CA TYR A 42 -10.92 1.02 5.64
C TYR A 42 -9.90 0.11 6.32
N PRO A 43 -9.49 -1.00 5.67
CA PRO A 43 -8.47 -1.86 6.24
C PRO A 43 -7.17 -1.08 6.40
N LEU A 44 -6.77 -0.84 7.65
CA LEU A 44 -5.57 -0.06 8.00
C LEU A 44 -4.33 -0.62 7.27
N ALA A 45 -4.19 -1.95 7.26
CA ALA A 45 -3.10 -2.65 6.59
C ALA A 45 -2.95 -2.24 5.11
N LEU A 46 -4.07 -2.08 4.39
CA LEU A 46 -4.05 -1.67 2.99
C LEU A 46 -3.62 -0.22 2.83
N ILE A 47 -4.19 0.69 3.62
CA ILE A 47 -3.83 2.12 3.57
C ILE A 47 -2.34 2.30 3.88
N VAL A 48 -1.84 1.63 4.93
CA VAL A 48 -0.43 1.72 5.32
C VAL A 48 0.47 1.16 4.23
N THR A 49 0.12 0.01 3.65
CA THR A 49 0.92 -0.59 2.55
C THR A 49 1.00 0.35 1.35
N VAL A 50 -0.13 0.89 0.91
CA VAL A 50 -0.18 1.83 -0.22
C VAL A 50 0.60 3.11 0.10
N ALA A 51 0.48 3.65 1.31
CA ALA A 51 1.21 4.85 1.73
C ALA A 51 2.72 4.62 1.79
N VAL A 52 3.19 3.43 2.21
CA VAL A 52 4.61 3.09 2.20
C VAL A 52 5.13 2.99 0.78
N LEU A 53 4.41 2.30 -0.12
CA LEU A 53 4.81 2.18 -1.53
C LEU A 53 4.87 3.56 -2.21
N ALA A 54 3.89 4.42 -1.97
CA ALA A 54 3.89 5.77 -2.50
C ALA A 54 5.05 6.62 -1.96
N LYS A 55 5.39 6.46 -0.67
CA LYS A 55 6.57 7.11 -0.07
C LYS A 55 7.88 6.63 -0.69
N LEU A 56 8.00 5.33 -0.98
CA LEU A 56 9.16 4.77 -1.67
C LEU A 56 9.25 5.26 -3.12
N ALA A 57 8.11 5.54 -3.76
CA ALA A 57 8.07 6.19 -5.07
C ALA A 57 8.36 7.71 -5.02
N GLY A 58 8.60 8.28 -3.84
CA GLY A 58 8.99 9.69 -3.66
C GLY A 58 7.82 10.64 -3.35
N TYR A 59 6.59 10.14 -3.23
CA TYR A 59 5.42 10.98 -2.90
C TYR A 59 5.27 11.13 -1.38
N THR A 60 5.18 12.38 -0.92
CA THR A 60 5.14 12.70 0.52
C THR A 60 3.79 13.27 0.97
N HIS A 61 3.07 13.95 0.07
CA HIS A 61 1.76 14.54 0.35
C HIS A 61 0.63 13.52 0.24
N VAL A 62 -0.39 13.65 1.09
CA VAL A 62 -1.51 12.69 1.17
C VAL A 62 -2.34 12.67 -0.11
N GLU A 63 -2.52 13.83 -0.75
CA GLU A 63 -3.20 13.96 -2.03
C GLU A 63 -2.44 13.25 -3.16
N ASP A 64 -1.13 13.47 -3.25
CA ASP A 64 -0.27 12.79 -4.23
C ASP A 64 -0.26 11.27 -4.03
N ILE A 65 -0.24 10.80 -2.78
CA ILE A 65 -0.33 9.37 -2.45
C ILE A 65 -1.67 8.80 -2.94
N ALA A 66 -2.77 9.53 -2.74
CA ALA A 66 -4.09 9.10 -3.17
C ALA A 66 -4.20 9.06 -4.71
N ASP A 67 -3.65 10.04 -5.41
CA ASP A 67 -3.66 10.09 -6.86
C ASP A 67 -2.72 9.05 -7.48
N TRP A 68 -1.54 8.83 -6.87
CA TRP A 68 -0.66 7.71 -7.22
C TRP A 68 -1.36 6.36 -7.10
N ALA A 69 -2.09 6.15 -5.99
CA ALA A 69 -2.84 4.93 -5.75
C ALA A 69 -3.98 4.75 -6.77
N LYS A 70 -4.69 5.82 -7.13
CA LYS A 70 -5.74 5.78 -8.16
C LYS A 70 -5.19 5.38 -9.52
N LEU A 71 -4.07 5.96 -9.93
CA LEU A 71 -3.43 5.65 -11.22
C LEU A 71 -2.98 4.18 -11.31
N ARG A 72 -2.60 3.59 -10.17
CA ARG A 72 -2.11 2.20 -10.08
C ARG A 72 -3.10 1.23 -9.45
N CYS A 73 -4.39 1.61 -9.38
CA CYS A 73 -5.43 0.79 -8.77
C CYS A 73 -5.47 -0.64 -9.34
N GLN A 74 -5.26 -0.81 -10.64
CA GLN A 74 -5.29 -2.11 -11.29
C GLN A 74 -4.09 -2.99 -10.90
N GLU A 75 -2.88 -2.42 -10.91
CA GLU A 75 -1.66 -3.12 -10.48
C GLU A 75 -1.74 -3.52 -9.00
N LEU A 76 -2.18 -2.59 -8.15
CA LEU A 76 -2.41 -2.85 -6.73
C LEU A 76 -3.44 -3.97 -6.54
N HIS A 77 -4.53 -3.96 -7.31
CA HIS A 77 -5.54 -5.02 -7.23
C HIS A 77 -4.95 -6.40 -7.55
N VAL A 78 -4.12 -6.50 -8.60
CA VAL A 78 -3.45 -7.75 -8.96
C VAL A 78 -2.47 -8.20 -7.86
N LEU A 79 -1.68 -7.28 -7.31
CA LEU A 79 -0.71 -7.56 -6.24
C LEU A 79 -1.38 -8.07 -4.95
N PHE A 80 -2.52 -7.48 -4.57
CA PHE A 80 -3.27 -7.92 -3.40
C PHE A 80 -4.12 -9.16 -3.68
N ALA A 81 -4.57 -9.38 -4.92
CA ALA A 81 -5.31 -10.58 -5.30
C ALA A 81 -4.42 -11.83 -5.36
N SER A 82 -3.16 -11.69 -5.82
CA SER A 82 -2.21 -12.81 -5.92
C SER A 82 -1.61 -13.23 -4.56
N SER A 83 -1.62 -12.35 -3.57
CA SER A 83 -1.02 -12.62 -2.25
C SER A 83 -1.85 -13.55 -1.34
N GLY A 84 -2.90 -14.21 -1.84
CA GLY A 84 -3.66 -15.23 -1.09
C GLY A 84 -4.40 -14.73 0.16
N HIS A 85 -4.28 -13.45 0.51
CA HIS A 85 -5.03 -12.79 1.55
C HIS A 85 -6.34 -12.31 0.94
N ALA A 86 -7.41 -13.08 1.15
CA ALA A 86 -8.76 -12.78 0.69
C ALA A 86 -9.21 -11.38 1.16
N CYS A 87 -8.88 -10.37 0.35
CA CYS A 87 -9.42 -9.04 0.46
C CYS A 87 -10.93 -9.15 0.19
N ARG A 88 -11.72 -9.20 1.26
CA ARG A 88 -13.19 -9.24 1.24
C ARG A 88 -13.75 -7.86 0.83
N ILE A 89 -13.28 -7.34 -0.30
CA ILE A 89 -13.80 -6.15 -0.97
C ILE A 89 -14.05 -6.49 -2.44
N THR A 90 -14.74 -7.61 -2.70
CA THR A 90 -15.32 -7.86 -4.02
C THR A 90 -16.71 -7.24 -4.06
N ARG A 91 -16.83 -6.09 -4.71
CA ARG A 91 -18.01 -5.82 -5.53
C ARG A 91 -17.62 -6.29 -6.94
N PRO A 92 -18.13 -7.42 -7.44
CA PRO A 92 -17.74 -7.94 -8.74
C PRO A 92 -18.45 -7.11 -9.80
N GLY A 93 -17.69 -6.41 -10.62
CA GLY A 93 -18.24 -5.63 -11.72
C GLY A 93 -17.13 -4.94 -12.49
N ALA A 94 -16.71 -5.58 -13.58
CA ALA A 94 -15.85 -5.04 -14.63
C ALA A 94 -14.38 -4.81 -14.28
N VAL A 95 -13.56 -5.86 -14.45
CA VAL A 95 -12.32 -5.78 -15.24
C VAL A 95 -11.85 -7.20 -15.57
N SER A 96 -12.59 -7.88 -16.44
CA SER A 96 -12.03 -8.94 -17.28
C SER A 96 -11.94 -8.37 -18.68
N SER A 97 -10.82 -7.74 -19.05
CA SER A 97 -10.39 -7.52 -20.45
C SER A 97 -9.15 -6.62 -20.57
N VAL A 98 -8.15 -6.67 -19.68
CA VAL A 98 -6.83 -6.06 -20.00
C VAL A 98 -5.72 -6.85 -19.31
N ALA A 99 -5.53 -8.10 -19.71
CA ALA A 99 -4.38 -8.92 -19.28
C ALA A 99 -3.70 -9.65 -20.45
N GLN A 100 -3.98 -9.25 -21.70
CA GLN A 100 -3.51 -9.97 -22.90
C GLN A 100 -2.64 -9.13 -23.84
N SER A 101 -1.93 -8.11 -23.34
CA SER A 101 -1.05 -7.32 -24.22
C SER A 101 0.20 -6.78 -23.54
N ILE A 102 0.88 -7.60 -22.74
CA ILE A 102 2.31 -7.38 -22.47
C ILE A 102 3.00 -8.75 -22.47
N SER A 103 3.05 -9.37 -23.64
CA SER A 103 4.00 -10.44 -23.94
C SER A 103 4.29 -10.44 -25.43
N GLN A 104 5.56 -10.13 -25.71
CA GLN A 104 6.33 -10.34 -26.94
C GLN A 104 6.32 -9.21 -27.97
N PRO A 105 7.45 -9.07 -28.70
CA PRO A 105 8.78 -8.71 -28.22
C PRO A 105 9.23 -7.31 -28.67
#